data_AF-A0A0F2QHN8-F1
#
_entry.id   AF-A0A0F2QHN8-F1
#
_cell.length_a   1.000
_cell.length_b   1.000
_cell.length_c   1.000
_cell.angle_alpha   90.00
_cell.angle_beta   90.00
_cell.angle_gamma   90.00
#
_symmetry.space_group_name_H-M   'P 1'
#
loop_
_entity.id
_entity.type
_entity.pdbx_description
1 polymer ?
#
loop_
_entity_poly.entity_id
_entity_poly.type
_entity_poly.pdbx_seq_one_letter_code
_entity_poly.pdbx_strand_id
1 'polypeptide(L)'
;MELLHKGFDALDLAYAVHLPAKFMPKLQTAKQRAMEIGQSVLVSLDSVDFNVSATGARGGYAFRCDTGSAGEIWFLKKPSSNDPWGVRISVSAVQCALIGLAGVKQRIEEKLHRLGIALRQGQESVARVDFALDFIIPDFRLVADNFVMHPRFTRMRHAEVMEYKEAGKTGRTQSVTVGKNPGRQIIVYDKRAEVLAKGNSHWPVVWNKARERQGLPPIDLHDREASQIWRVELRAYKNHLKEDWDVATWWQLQEKLPAIFNSLLSDIRLTAPSLDLNRSRWPDHPLWTRVRSELQGKLSEMKSFATESAIKELLQAERDDMLKAQIAGCLIALAANRKIEFVGLSAFTRKAAEEIESMFRDDPAKTERKLALSKGKLT
;
A
#
# COMPACT_ATOMS: atom_id res chain seq x y z
N MET A 1 18.06 12.73 -14.74
CA MET A 1 17.30 11.95 -13.75
C MET A 1 16.52 12.92 -12.89
N GLU A 2 15.19 12.77 -12.85
CA GLU A 2 14.27 13.64 -12.12
C GLU A 2 13.63 12.86 -10.96
N LEU A 3 13.56 13.44 -9.76
CA LEU A 3 12.84 12.85 -8.63
C LEU A 3 11.36 13.23 -8.69
N LEU A 4 10.48 12.23 -8.77
CA LEU A 4 9.02 12.41 -8.77
C LEU A 4 8.41 12.30 -7.37
N HIS A 5 8.94 11.39 -6.57
CA HIS A 5 8.41 11.12 -5.24
C HIS A 5 9.52 10.61 -4.33
N LYS A 6 9.49 11.03 -3.08
CA LYS A 6 10.17 10.36 -1.97
C LYS A 6 9.24 10.35 -0.76
N GLY A 7 9.11 9.22 -0.09
CA GLY A 7 8.20 9.08 1.04
C GLY A 7 8.02 7.65 1.51
N PHE A 8 7.16 7.47 2.51
CA PHE A 8 6.87 6.17 3.08
C PHE A 8 5.89 5.37 2.20
N ASP A 9 6.15 4.08 2.04
CA ASP A 9 5.39 3.19 1.13
C ASP A 9 4.69 2.03 1.87
N ALA A 10 4.99 1.81 3.15
CA ALA A 10 4.25 0.91 4.02
C ALA A 10 4.66 1.11 5.48
N LEU A 11 3.75 0.79 6.40
CA LEU A 11 4.04 0.72 7.82
C LEU A 11 3.23 -0.42 8.47
N ASP A 12 3.92 -1.30 9.19
CA ASP A 12 3.26 -2.26 10.09
C ASP A 12 3.65 -1.95 11.54
N LEU A 13 2.66 -1.90 12.40
CA LEU A 13 2.83 -1.65 13.83
C LEU A 13 1.83 -2.45 14.67
N ALA A 14 2.16 -2.67 15.93
CA ALA A 14 1.27 -3.26 16.92
C ALA A 14 1.18 -2.37 18.15
N TYR A 15 0.04 -2.46 18.84
CA TYR A 15 -0.16 -1.86 20.14
C TYR A 15 -0.45 -2.95 21.18
N ALA A 16 0.19 -2.82 22.33
CA ALA A 16 0.01 -3.66 23.52
C ALA A 16 -1.29 -3.29 24.26
N VAL A 17 -2.40 -3.31 23.53
CA VAL A 17 -3.76 -3.01 23.99
C VAL A 17 -4.76 -3.97 23.34
N HIS A 18 -5.95 -4.05 23.93
CA HIS A 18 -7.09 -4.76 23.36
C HIS A 18 -8.26 -3.81 23.14
N LEU A 19 -9.12 -4.16 22.18
CA LEU A 19 -10.44 -3.54 22.10
C LEU A 19 -11.26 -3.81 23.37
N PRO A 20 -12.05 -2.83 23.84
CA PRO A 20 -13.03 -3.05 24.88
C PRO A 20 -13.94 -4.25 24.59
N ALA A 21 -14.19 -5.07 25.62
CA ALA A 21 -14.98 -6.30 25.49
C ALA A 21 -16.40 -6.06 24.92
N LYS A 22 -16.97 -4.85 25.14
CA LYS A 22 -18.26 -4.42 24.58
C LYS A 22 -18.35 -4.53 23.05
N PHE A 23 -17.23 -4.50 22.34
CA PHE A 23 -17.21 -4.60 20.88
C PHE A 23 -17.21 -6.05 20.35
N MET A 24 -16.88 -7.04 21.19
CA MET A 24 -16.73 -8.43 20.75
C MET A 24 -18.02 -9.02 20.15
N PRO A 25 -19.21 -8.81 20.73
CA PRO A 25 -20.46 -9.30 20.13
C PRO A 25 -20.69 -8.72 18.73
N LYS A 26 -20.48 -7.40 18.56
CA LYS A 26 -20.63 -6.72 17.27
C LYS A 26 -19.69 -7.27 16.21
N LEU A 27 -18.41 -7.45 16.56
CA LEU A 27 -17.40 -8.00 15.65
C LEU A 27 -17.68 -9.46 15.28
N GLN A 28 -18.14 -10.27 16.23
CA GLN A 28 -18.49 -11.67 15.99
C GLN A 28 -19.69 -11.78 15.03
N THR A 29 -20.75 -10.99 15.27
CA THR A 29 -21.92 -10.94 14.39
C THR A 29 -21.55 -10.46 12.99
N ALA A 30 -20.74 -9.40 12.87
CA ALA A 30 -20.30 -8.87 11.58
C ALA A 30 -19.45 -9.90 10.81
N LYS A 31 -18.53 -10.59 11.49
CA LYS A 31 -17.71 -11.65 10.89
C LYS A 31 -18.55 -12.83 10.41
N GLN A 32 -19.50 -13.29 11.23
CA GLN A 32 -20.42 -14.37 10.85
C GLN A 32 -21.23 -13.98 9.62
N ARG A 33 -21.77 -12.75 9.62
CA ARG A 33 -22.50 -12.24 8.46
C ARG A 33 -21.62 -12.13 7.22
N ALA A 34 -20.37 -11.71 7.38
CA ALA A 34 -19.42 -11.62 6.29
C ALA A 34 -19.11 -12.99 5.68
N MET A 35 -19.06 -14.06 6.49
CA MET A 35 -18.95 -15.44 6.00
C MET A 35 -20.18 -15.85 5.19
N GLU A 36 -21.38 -15.59 5.69
CA GLU A 36 -22.64 -15.96 5.03
C GLU A 36 -22.80 -15.31 3.65
N ILE A 37 -22.41 -14.04 3.51
CA ILE A 37 -22.58 -13.28 2.26
C ILE A 37 -21.32 -13.29 1.38
N GLY A 38 -20.22 -13.89 1.86
CA GLY A 38 -18.93 -13.93 1.17
C GLY A 38 -18.27 -12.57 0.94
N GLN A 39 -18.60 -11.55 1.75
CA GLN A 39 -18.14 -10.16 1.58
C GLN A 39 -17.97 -9.48 2.93
N SER A 40 -17.09 -8.48 3.03
CA SER A 40 -16.92 -7.70 4.27
C SER A 40 -18.20 -6.97 4.68
N VAL A 41 -18.39 -6.78 5.99
CA VAL A 41 -19.57 -6.15 6.58
C VAL A 41 -19.16 -4.90 7.35
N LEU A 42 -19.78 -3.77 7.03
CA LEU A 42 -19.60 -2.51 7.77
C LEU A 42 -20.17 -2.64 9.20
N VAL A 43 -19.39 -2.23 10.18
CA VAL A 43 -19.80 -2.10 11.58
C VAL A 43 -19.25 -0.82 12.18
N SER A 44 -20.09 -0.12 12.96
CA SER A 44 -19.67 1.04 13.75
C SER A 44 -19.35 0.60 15.19
N LEU A 45 -18.09 0.77 15.58
CA LEU A 45 -17.59 0.58 16.93
C LEU A 45 -17.45 1.96 17.59
N ASP A 46 -18.45 2.33 18.39
CA ASP A 46 -18.69 3.70 18.82
C ASP A 46 -18.72 4.65 17.60
N SER A 47 -17.72 5.52 17.46
CA SER A 47 -17.63 6.47 16.34
C SER A 47 -16.72 5.99 15.21
N VAL A 48 -16.10 4.82 15.28
CA VAL A 48 -15.16 4.34 14.26
C VAL A 48 -15.79 3.23 13.43
N ASP A 49 -15.82 3.43 12.12
CA ASP A 49 -16.36 2.48 11.16
C ASP A 49 -15.29 1.49 10.66
N PHE A 50 -15.68 0.22 10.58
CA PHE A 50 -14.83 -0.87 10.11
C PHE A 50 -15.59 -1.77 9.14
N ASN A 51 -14.93 -2.17 8.05
CA ASN A 51 -15.35 -3.28 7.22
C ASN A 51 -14.74 -4.58 7.77
N VAL A 52 -15.56 -5.42 8.40
CA VAL A 52 -15.12 -6.70 8.99
C VAL A 52 -15.09 -7.79 7.93
N SER A 53 -13.93 -8.43 7.75
CA SER A 53 -13.77 -9.56 6.84
C SER A 53 -14.38 -10.86 7.39
N ALA A 54 -14.73 -11.77 6.50
CA ALA A 54 -15.18 -13.13 6.84
C ALA A 54 -14.12 -13.93 7.62
N THR A 55 -12.84 -13.57 7.49
CA THR A 55 -11.73 -14.33 8.10
C THR A 55 -10.88 -13.45 9.01
N GLY A 56 -10.18 -14.11 9.95
CA GLY A 56 -9.14 -13.47 10.77
C GLY A 56 -7.79 -13.44 10.05
N ALA A 57 -6.72 -13.39 10.82
CA ALA A 57 -5.36 -13.51 10.29
C ALA A 57 -4.47 -14.40 11.18
N ARG A 58 -3.34 -14.85 10.63
CA ARG A 58 -2.32 -15.63 11.36
C ARG A 58 -1.80 -14.87 12.58
N GLY A 59 -1.41 -15.59 13.62
CA GLY A 59 -0.90 -15.00 14.87
C GLY A 59 -1.99 -14.70 15.91
N GLY A 60 -3.13 -15.39 15.84
CA GLY A 60 -4.20 -15.29 16.83
C GLY A 60 -5.19 -14.14 16.61
N TYR A 61 -5.09 -13.40 15.50
CA TYR A 61 -6.03 -12.33 15.18
C TYR A 61 -7.38 -12.91 14.75
N ALA A 62 -8.35 -12.83 15.65
CA ALA A 62 -9.70 -13.33 15.43
C ALA A 62 -10.44 -12.51 14.36
N PHE A 63 -10.14 -11.23 14.21
CA PHE A 63 -10.78 -10.33 13.27
C PHE A 63 -9.76 -9.61 12.40
N ARG A 64 -10.10 -9.45 11.12
CA ARG A 64 -9.42 -8.57 10.17
C ARG A 64 -10.43 -7.56 9.68
N CYS A 65 -10.09 -6.28 9.82
CA CYS A 65 -10.94 -5.16 9.47
C CYS A 65 -10.17 -4.18 8.59
N ASP A 66 -10.86 -3.38 7.79
CA ASP A 66 -10.29 -2.19 7.15
C ASP A 66 -11.17 -0.96 7.42
N THR A 67 -10.59 0.24 7.32
CA THR A 67 -11.32 1.51 7.47
C THR A 67 -11.53 2.18 6.11
N GLY A 68 -11.80 1.40 5.07
CA GLY A 68 -12.04 1.91 3.72
C GLY A 68 -10.89 1.66 2.73
N SER A 69 -11.16 1.99 1.46
CA SER A 69 -10.24 1.79 0.33
C SER A 69 -8.91 2.54 0.48
N ALA A 70 -8.96 3.72 1.07
CA ALA A 70 -7.79 4.53 1.42
C ALA A 70 -7.44 4.42 2.92
N GLY A 71 -7.97 3.42 3.63
CA GLY A 71 -7.85 3.21 5.08
C GLY A 71 -6.63 2.38 5.50
N GLU A 72 -6.59 2.02 6.79
CA GLU A 72 -5.64 1.01 7.30
C GLU A 72 -6.33 -0.35 7.46
N ILE A 73 -5.54 -1.42 7.47
CA ILE A 73 -6.00 -2.76 7.82
C ILE A 73 -5.69 -3.02 9.29
N TRP A 74 -6.72 -3.35 10.06
CA TRP A 74 -6.66 -3.64 11.48
C TRP A 74 -6.82 -5.13 11.72
N PHE A 75 -5.92 -5.69 12.53
CA PHE A 75 -5.92 -7.08 12.95
C PHE A 75 -6.12 -7.11 14.46
N LEU A 76 -7.20 -7.75 14.90
CA LEU A 76 -7.69 -7.65 16.28
C LEU A 76 -7.76 -9.04 16.90
N LYS A 77 -7.15 -9.20 18.07
CA LYS A 77 -7.30 -10.39 18.91
C LYS A 77 -8.50 -10.24 19.84
N LYS A 78 -9.00 -11.37 20.33
CA LYS A 78 -9.90 -11.35 21.49
C LYS A 78 -9.09 -10.90 22.73
N PRO A 79 -9.68 -10.13 23.65
CA PRO A 79 -9.03 -9.74 24.90
C PRO A 79 -8.44 -10.94 25.64
N SER A 80 -7.16 -10.85 26.02
CA SER A 80 -6.43 -11.88 26.76
C SER A 80 -5.49 -11.24 27.78
N SER A 81 -5.39 -11.83 28.98
CA SER A 81 -4.41 -11.42 30.00
C SER A 81 -2.99 -11.86 29.65
N ASN A 82 -2.83 -12.89 28.81
CA ASN A 82 -1.55 -13.55 28.54
C ASN A 82 -0.81 -12.99 27.31
N ASP A 83 -1.48 -12.14 26.54
CA ASP A 83 -0.92 -11.58 25.31
C ASP A 83 -1.42 -10.14 25.15
N PRO A 84 -0.67 -9.13 25.61
CA PRO A 84 -1.12 -7.75 25.56
C PRO A 84 -1.17 -7.20 24.12
N TRP A 85 -0.53 -7.84 23.14
CA TRP A 85 -0.43 -7.37 21.75
C TRP A 85 -1.70 -7.70 20.95
N GLY A 86 -2.80 -7.06 21.35
CA GLY A 86 -4.14 -7.32 20.84
C GLY A 86 -4.49 -6.60 19.53
N VAL A 87 -3.78 -5.52 19.19
CA VAL A 87 -4.03 -4.71 18.00
C VAL A 87 -2.78 -4.66 17.12
N ARG A 88 -2.92 -5.06 15.85
CA ARG A 88 -1.91 -4.83 14.81
C ARG A 88 -2.52 -4.08 13.65
N ILE A 89 -1.78 -3.14 13.08
CA ILE A 89 -2.24 -2.25 12.03
C ILE A 89 -1.23 -2.31 10.89
N SER A 90 -1.74 -2.39 9.66
CA SER A 90 -0.98 -2.29 8.43
C SER A 90 -1.49 -1.11 7.63
N VAL A 91 -0.61 -0.17 7.31
CA VAL A 91 -0.92 1.09 6.63
C VAL A 91 -0.42 1.00 5.19
N SER A 92 -1.28 1.41 4.25
CA SER A 92 -0.98 1.34 2.81
C SER A 92 0.00 2.42 2.37
N ALA A 93 0.68 2.17 1.25
CA ALA A 93 1.55 3.10 0.56
C ALA A 93 0.93 4.47 0.35
N VAL A 94 -0.32 4.49 -0.10
CA VAL A 94 -1.05 5.73 -0.41
C VAL A 94 -1.20 6.59 0.83
N GLN A 95 -1.64 6.01 1.95
CA GLN A 95 -1.77 6.78 3.18
C GLN A 95 -0.40 7.28 3.67
N CYS A 96 0.59 6.39 3.73
CA CYS A 96 1.94 6.73 4.15
C CYS A 96 2.52 7.88 3.32
N ALA A 97 2.31 7.85 2.00
CA ALA A 97 2.71 8.90 1.10
C ALA A 97 1.95 10.20 1.41
N LEU A 98 0.64 10.20 1.60
CA LEU A 98 -0.17 11.42 1.74
C LEU A 98 0.03 12.17 3.06
N ILE A 99 0.10 11.46 4.19
CA ILE A 99 0.08 12.09 5.53
C ILE A 99 1.40 11.91 6.30
N GLY A 100 2.35 11.13 5.77
CA GLY A 100 3.63 10.85 6.41
C GLY A 100 3.48 10.05 7.72
N LEU A 101 4.60 9.71 8.37
CA LEU A 101 4.56 8.93 9.62
C LEU A 101 3.85 9.65 10.76
N ALA A 102 4.06 10.97 10.89
CA ALA A 102 3.43 11.76 11.95
C ALA A 102 1.91 11.79 11.79
N GLY A 103 1.41 12.00 10.57
CA GLY A 103 -0.03 11.97 10.29
C GLY A 103 -0.63 10.58 10.49
N VAL A 104 0.09 9.52 10.08
CA VAL A 104 -0.34 8.13 10.33
C VAL A 104 -0.45 7.85 11.83
N LYS A 105 0.56 8.25 12.62
CA LYS A 105 0.54 8.11 14.09
C LYS A 105 -0.68 8.82 14.68
N GLN A 106 -0.86 10.10 14.36
CA GLN A 106 -1.98 10.89 14.87
C GLN A 106 -3.32 10.23 14.53
N ARG A 107 -3.53 9.84 13.27
CA ARG A 107 -4.77 9.17 12.82
C ARG A 107 -5.05 7.89 13.60
N ILE A 108 -4.04 7.05 13.80
CA ILE A 108 -4.20 5.78 14.50
C ILE A 108 -4.52 6.02 15.98
N GLU A 109 -3.80 6.92 16.63
CA GLU A 109 -3.99 7.23 18.05
C GLU A 109 -5.35 7.90 18.30
N GLU A 110 -5.82 8.77 17.40
CA GLU A 110 -7.17 9.34 17.45
C GLU A 110 -8.27 8.27 17.30
N LYS A 111 -8.08 7.28 16.41
CA LYS A 111 -9.02 6.15 16.28
C LYS A 111 -9.03 5.28 17.54
N LEU A 112 -7.85 4.98 18.11
CA LEU A 112 -7.75 4.24 19.38
C LEU A 112 -8.45 4.99 20.52
N HIS A 113 -8.25 6.31 20.61
CA HIS A 113 -8.94 7.15 21.58
C HIS A 113 -10.47 7.11 21.40
N ARG A 114 -10.97 7.23 20.16
CA ARG A 114 -12.41 7.13 19.84
C ARG A 114 -13.01 5.76 20.13
N LEU A 115 -12.19 4.72 20.18
CA LEU A 115 -12.56 3.37 20.60
C LEU A 115 -12.52 3.19 22.12
N GLY A 116 -12.24 4.26 22.88
CA GLY A 116 -12.13 4.22 24.34
C GLY A 116 -10.85 3.56 24.84
N ILE A 117 -9.79 3.53 24.02
CA ILE A 117 -8.48 2.98 24.40
C ILE A 117 -7.56 4.14 24.80
N ALA A 118 -7.21 4.18 26.08
CA ALA A 118 -6.17 5.08 26.58
C ALA A 118 -4.79 4.46 26.35
N LEU A 119 -3.99 5.07 25.48
CA LEU A 119 -2.61 4.65 25.22
C LEU A 119 -1.66 5.19 26.27
N ARG A 120 -0.71 4.35 26.68
CA ARG A 120 0.45 4.71 27.48
C ARG A 120 1.69 4.70 26.59
N GLN A 121 2.69 5.49 26.96
CA GLN A 121 3.96 5.52 26.26
C GLN A 121 4.61 4.12 26.23
N GLY A 122 5.17 3.74 25.09
CA GLY A 122 5.88 2.46 24.94
C GLY A 122 4.97 1.25 24.73
N GLN A 123 3.66 1.46 24.53
CA GLN A 123 2.75 0.37 24.14
C GLN A 123 2.79 0.08 22.64
N GLU A 124 3.50 0.86 21.84
CA GLU A 124 3.67 0.61 20.42
C GLU A 124 4.86 -0.31 20.11
N SER A 125 4.79 -1.00 18.98
CA SER A 125 5.89 -1.76 18.41
C SER A 125 5.85 -1.68 16.90
N VAL A 126 6.85 -1.05 16.28
CA VAL A 126 7.03 -1.05 14.84
C VAL A 126 7.57 -2.41 14.37
N ALA A 127 6.98 -2.96 13.30
CA ALA A 127 7.35 -4.26 12.73
C ALA A 127 7.81 -4.17 11.27
N ARG A 128 7.45 -3.09 10.56
CA ARG A 128 7.90 -2.83 9.19
C ARG A 128 7.81 -1.35 8.89
N VAL A 129 8.80 -0.83 8.16
CA VAL A 129 8.76 0.46 7.50
C VAL A 129 9.36 0.33 6.11
N ASP A 130 8.66 0.88 5.11
CA ASP A 130 9.15 0.95 3.74
C ASP A 130 9.25 2.42 3.31
N PHE A 131 10.31 2.74 2.58
CA PHE A 131 10.55 4.08 2.03
C PHE A 131 10.85 3.97 0.54
N ALA A 132 10.13 4.72 -0.27
CA ALA A 132 10.21 4.68 -1.73
C ALA A 132 10.75 6.00 -2.29
N LEU A 133 11.54 5.89 -3.34
CA LEU A 133 11.95 6.99 -4.20
C LEU A 133 11.63 6.64 -5.65
N ASP A 134 10.87 7.50 -6.32
CA ASP A 134 10.52 7.36 -7.73
C ASP A 134 11.30 8.34 -8.57
N PHE A 135 11.93 7.84 -9.64
CA PHE A 135 12.73 8.66 -10.54
C PHE A 135 12.32 8.45 -12.00
N ILE A 136 12.24 9.53 -12.78
CA ILE A 136 12.35 9.44 -14.23
C ILE A 136 13.83 9.31 -14.59
N ILE A 137 14.18 8.18 -15.20
CA ILE A 137 15.54 7.87 -15.64
C ILE A 137 15.48 7.38 -17.09
N PRO A 138 15.61 8.30 -18.07
CA PRO A 138 15.67 7.91 -19.48
C PRO A 138 16.83 6.93 -19.71
N ASP A 139 16.63 5.98 -20.63
CA ASP A 139 17.62 4.98 -21.03
C ASP A 139 18.17 4.05 -19.93
N PHE A 140 17.61 4.09 -18.71
CA PHE A 140 18.09 3.24 -17.64
C PHE A 140 17.75 1.77 -17.89
N ARG A 141 18.79 0.94 -17.75
CA ARG A 141 18.68 -0.51 -17.78
C ARG A 141 19.08 -1.04 -16.43
N LEU A 142 18.14 -1.66 -15.74
CA LEU A 142 18.44 -2.41 -14.55
C LEU A 142 19.25 -3.64 -14.96
N VAL A 143 20.45 -3.77 -14.40
CA VAL A 143 21.32 -4.93 -14.61
C VAL A 143 21.59 -5.52 -13.25
N ALA A 144 21.14 -6.74 -13.06
CA ALA A 144 21.08 -7.35 -11.76
C ALA A 144 22.49 -7.73 -11.24
N ASP A 145 23.43 -8.01 -12.15
CA ASP A 145 24.86 -8.21 -11.85
C ASP A 145 25.60 -6.95 -11.38
N ASN A 146 24.99 -5.76 -11.50
CA ASN A 146 25.59 -4.52 -11.00
C ASN A 146 25.35 -4.31 -9.50
N PHE A 147 24.58 -5.19 -8.84
CA PHE A 147 24.42 -5.17 -7.40
C PHE A 147 25.59 -5.88 -6.72
N VAL A 148 26.26 -5.16 -5.83
CA VAL A 148 27.35 -5.66 -4.99
C VAL A 148 26.88 -5.67 -3.54
N MET A 149 27.07 -6.80 -2.88
CA MET A 149 26.80 -6.96 -1.44
C MET A 149 28.12 -6.94 -0.68
N HIS A 150 28.16 -6.28 0.46
CA HIS A 150 29.40 -6.10 1.20
C HIS A 150 29.99 -7.45 1.70
N PRO A 151 31.31 -7.72 1.59
CA PRO A 151 31.89 -9.02 1.94
C PRO A 151 31.84 -9.38 3.43
N ARG A 152 31.84 -8.38 4.34
CA ARG A 152 31.71 -8.61 5.81
C ARG A 152 30.32 -9.12 6.23
N PHE A 153 29.44 -9.44 5.29
CA PHE A 153 28.25 -10.27 5.50
C PHE A 153 28.57 -11.74 5.85
N THR A 154 29.76 -12.04 6.41
CA THR A 154 30.18 -13.39 6.79
C THR A 154 29.90 -13.69 8.27
N ARG A 155 29.02 -14.68 8.51
CA ARG A 155 29.00 -15.58 9.68
C ARG A 155 28.97 -14.97 11.09
N MET A 156 27.95 -14.16 11.41
CA MET A 156 27.33 -14.17 12.76
C MET A 156 25.89 -13.61 12.73
N ARG A 157 25.05 -14.30 11.95
CA ARG A 157 23.58 -14.48 11.98
C ARG A 157 23.19 -14.93 10.58
N HIS A 158 23.42 -16.20 10.31
CA HIS A 158 22.91 -16.87 9.12
C HIS A 158 21.37 -16.85 9.19
N ALA A 159 20.70 -16.01 8.38
CA ALA A 159 19.40 -16.35 7.77
C ALA A 159 18.83 -15.33 6.76
N GLU A 160 19.17 -14.04 6.76
CA GLU A 160 18.19 -13.04 6.24
C GLU A 160 18.53 -12.23 4.99
N VAL A 161 19.75 -12.22 4.45
CA VAL A 161 20.06 -11.30 3.32
C VAL A 161 20.11 -11.93 1.93
N MET A 162 20.17 -13.25 1.79
CA MET A 162 20.30 -13.85 0.46
C MET A 162 18.99 -14.46 -0.04
N GLU A 163 18.04 -13.60 -0.40
CA GLU A 163 17.08 -13.93 -1.45
C GLU A 163 17.27 -12.91 -2.57
N TYR A 164 17.89 -13.35 -3.66
CA TYR A 164 18.02 -12.58 -4.88
C TYR A 164 16.89 -13.01 -5.81
N LYS A 165 16.02 -12.06 -6.16
CA LYS A 165 14.92 -12.28 -7.10
C LYS A 165 15.04 -11.30 -8.24
N GLU A 166 15.12 -11.86 -9.44
CA GLU A 166 15.03 -11.13 -10.69
C GLU A 166 13.73 -11.51 -11.40
N ALA A 167 13.01 -10.51 -11.89
CA ALA A 167 11.83 -10.70 -12.72
C ALA A 167 11.94 -9.88 -14.00
N GLY A 168 11.60 -10.49 -15.13
CA GLY A 168 11.66 -9.85 -16.44
C GLY A 168 10.64 -10.41 -17.41
N LYS A 169 10.23 -9.59 -18.37
CA LYS A 169 9.55 -10.00 -19.59
C LYS A 169 10.53 -9.83 -20.75
N THR A 170 10.55 -10.78 -21.69
CA THR A 170 11.34 -10.69 -22.94
C THR A 170 12.85 -10.44 -22.76
N GLY A 171 13.46 -11.03 -21.72
CA GLY A 171 14.92 -10.97 -21.47
C GLY A 171 15.43 -9.69 -20.82
N ARG A 172 14.56 -8.72 -20.50
CA ARG A 172 14.92 -7.49 -19.78
C ARG A 172 14.57 -7.62 -18.29
N THR A 173 15.54 -7.32 -17.42
CA THR A 173 15.33 -7.17 -15.98
C THR A 173 14.38 -5.98 -15.70
N GLN A 174 13.24 -6.26 -15.08
CA GLN A 174 12.24 -5.26 -14.69
C GLN A 174 12.20 -5.02 -13.19
N SER A 175 12.73 -5.96 -12.39
CA SER A 175 12.83 -5.84 -10.95
C SER A 175 14.02 -6.64 -10.45
N VAL A 176 14.75 -6.06 -9.49
CA VAL A 176 15.77 -6.74 -8.69
C VAL A 176 15.43 -6.49 -7.24
N THR A 177 15.33 -7.58 -6.48
CA THR A 177 15.14 -7.56 -5.02
C THR A 177 16.35 -8.19 -4.35
N VAL A 178 16.92 -7.50 -3.37
CA VAL A 178 18.04 -7.99 -2.55
C VAL A 178 17.65 -7.93 -1.09
N GLY A 179 17.71 -9.08 -0.40
CA GLY A 179 17.26 -9.23 0.99
C GLY A 179 15.82 -9.72 1.12
N LYS A 180 15.38 -10.03 2.34
CA LYS A 180 14.03 -10.56 2.62
C LYS A 180 13.51 -10.19 4.02
N ASN A 181 12.20 -10.36 4.19
CA ASN A 181 11.54 -10.39 5.49
C ASN A 181 12.02 -11.62 6.30
N PRO A 182 12.26 -11.51 7.63
CA PRO A 182 11.99 -10.37 8.52
C PRO A 182 13.18 -9.42 8.77
N GLY A 183 14.20 -9.41 7.90
CA GLY A 183 15.37 -8.56 8.03
C GLY A 183 15.22 -7.21 7.34
N ARG A 184 15.95 -7.00 6.25
CA ARG A 184 15.93 -5.78 5.43
C ARG A 184 16.02 -6.12 3.95
N GLN A 185 15.51 -5.24 3.11
CA GLN A 185 15.40 -5.48 1.68
C GLN A 185 15.52 -4.17 0.90
N ILE A 186 16.21 -4.22 -0.25
CA ILE A 186 16.11 -3.18 -1.27
C ILE A 186 15.47 -3.76 -2.52
N ILE A 187 14.59 -3.00 -3.14
CA ILE A 187 14.00 -3.33 -4.44
C ILE A 187 14.26 -2.18 -5.40
N VAL A 188 14.71 -2.49 -6.61
CA VAL A 188 14.71 -1.56 -7.75
C VAL A 188 13.83 -2.14 -8.85
N TYR A 189 12.83 -1.41 -9.31
CA TYR A 189 11.90 -1.93 -10.33
C TYR A 189 11.24 -0.87 -11.21
N ASP A 190 10.77 -1.29 -12.40
CA ASP A 190 10.04 -0.46 -13.37
C ASP A 190 8.64 -0.17 -12.82
N LYS A 191 8.52 0.99 -12.15
CA LYS A 191 7.30 1.42 -11.46
C LYS A 191 6.22 1.85 -12.45
N ARG A 192 6.60 2.39 -13.62
CA ARG A 192 5.65 2.66 -14.70
C ARG A 192 4.97 1.38 -15.15
N ALA A 193 5.73 0.34 -15.46
CA ALA A 193 5.18 -0.94 -15.88
C ALA A 193 4.26 -1.54 -14.81
N GLU A 194 4.61 -1.39 -13.53
CA GLU A 194 3.79 -1.84 -12.41
C GLU A 194 2.46 -1.08 -12.30
N VAL A 195 2.47 0.25 -12.43
CA VAL A 195 1.26 1.09 -12.42
C VAL A 195 0.33 0.74 -13.57
N LEU A 196 0.87 0.62 -14.79
CA LEU A 196 0.08 0.25 -15.98
C LEU A 196 -0.51 -1.15 -15.87
N ALA A 197 0.21 -2.10 -15.28
CA ALA A 197 -0.26 -3.49 -15.16
C ALA A 197 -1.29 -3.69 -14.04
N LYS A 198 -1.17 -2.97 -12.93
CA LYS A 198 -2.02 -3.18 -11.74
C LYS A 198 -3.14 -2.15 -11.57
N GLY A 199 -3.18 -1.10 -12.38
CA GLY A 199 -4.18 -0.04 -12.25
C GLY A 199 -3.98 0.81 -10.98
N ASN A 200 -2.73 1.02 -10.55
CA ASN A 200 -2.41 1.86 -9.38
C ASN A 200 -2.41 3.37 -9.75
N SER A 201 -3.54 3.84 -10.24
CA SER A 201 -3.82 5.17 -10.80
C SER A 201 -3.50 6.36 -9.88
N HIS A 202 -3.47 6.14 -8.57
CA HIS A 202 -3.13 7.16 -7.58
C HIS A 202 -1.68 7.66 -7.70
N TRP A 203 -0.74 6.85 -8.20
CA TRP A 203 0.66 7.26 -8.33
C TRP A 203 0.87 8.39 -9.35
N PRO A 204 0.29 8.35 -10.56
CA PRO A 204 0.25 9.50 -11.47
C PRO A 204 -0.20 10.80 -10.82
N VAL A 205 -1.22 10.76 -9.94
CA VAL A 205 -1.67 11.96 -9.22
C VAL A 205 -0.58 12.49 -8.28
N VAL A 206 0.07 11.60 -7.53
CA VAL A 206 1.19 11.95 -6.65
C VAL A 206 2.35 12.56 -7.43
N TRP A 207 2.75 11.95 -8.54
CA TRP A 207 3.87 12.42 -9.37
C TRP A 207 3.55 13.76 -10.05
N ASN A 208 2.35 13.90 -10.62
CA ASN A 208 1.95 15.12 -11.32
C ASN A 208 1.80 16.30 -10.36
N LYS A 209 1.41 16.08 -9.11
CA LYS A 209 1.41 17.13 -8.07
C LYS A 209 2.83 17.61 -7.74
N ALA A 210 3.82 16.72 -7.74
CA ALA A 210 5.21 17.12 -7.55
C ALA A 210 5.76 17.93 -8.73
N ARG A 211 5.38 17.57 -9.96
CA ARG A 211 5.78 18.27 -11.19
C ARG A 211 5.09 19.62 -11.36
N GLU A 212 3.81 19.72 -11.03
CA GLU A 212 3.04 20.97 -11.02
C GLU A 212 3.74 22.05 -10.16
N ARG A 213 4.22 21.67 -8.96
CA ARG A 213 5.00 22.57 -8.09
C ARG A 213 6.32 23.04 -8.70
N GLN A 214 6.89 22.25 -9.59
CA GLN A 214 8.13 22.58 -10.30
C GLN A 214 7.86 23.29 -11.64
N GLY A 215 6.59 23.59 -11.95
CA GLY A 215 6.21 24.19 -13.24
C GLY A 215 6.39 23.24 -14.44
N LEU A 216 6.44 21.94 -14.19
CA LEU A 216 6.66 20.91 -15.22
C LEU A 216 5.33 20.34 -15.74
N PRO A 217 5.24 19.96 -17.02
CA PRO A 217 4.04 19.35 -17.58
C PRO A 217 3.76 17.99 -16.93
N PRO A 218 2.49 17.53 -16.89
CA PRO A 218 2.15 16.22 -16.36
C PRO A 218 2.83 15.09 -17.16
N ILE A 219 3.04 13.96 -16.50
CA ILE A 219 3.63 12.76 -17.12
C ILE A 219 2.58 12.07 -17.97
N ASP A 220 2.94 11.78 -19.22
CA ASP A 220 2.23 10.80 -20.04
C ASP A 220 2.87 9.41 -19.87
N LEU A 221 2.15 8.48 -19.23
CA LEU A 221 2.64 7.11 -19.06
C LEU A 221 2.66 6.30 -20.36
N HIS A 222 1.99 6.73 -21.41
CA HIS A 222 2.01 6.05 -22.71
C HIS A 222 3.26 6.40 -23.51
N ASP A 223 3.83 7.59 -23.31
CA ASP A 223 5.16 7.94 -23.82
C ASP A 223 6.26 7.32 -22.95
N ARG A 224 6.78 6.16 -23.38
CA ARG A 224 7.81 5.43 -22.64
C ARG A 224 9.12 6.21 -22.50
N GLU A 225 9.51 6.99 -23.50
CA GLU A 225 10.79 7.70 -23.50
C GLU A 225 10.77 8.84 -22.47
N ALA A 226 9.64 9.55 -22.38
CA ALA A 226 9.45 10.60 -21.39
C ALA A 226 9.07 10.10 -19.99
N SER A 227 8.59 8.86 -19.84
CA SER A 227 8.03 8.34 -18.57
C SER A 227 8.71 7.08 -18.04
N GLN A 228 9.99 6.84 -18.34
CA GLN A 228 10.69 5.70 -17.77
C GLN A 228 10.93 5.85 -16.25
N ILE A 229 9.94 5.44 -15.46
CA ILE A 229 9.91 5.60 -14.01
C ILE A 229 10.40 4.35 -13.30
N TRP A 230 11.45 4.50 -12.50
CA TRP A 230 12.01 3.46 -11.67
C TRP A 230 11.84 3.81 -10.19
N ARG A 231 11.39 2.83 -9.39
CA ARG A 231 11.32 2.96 -7.94
C ARG A 231 12.51 2.28 -7.29
N VAL A 232 13.14 2.96 -6.35
CA VAL A 232 14.03 2.38 -5.34
C VAL A 232 13.26 2.32 -4.03
N GLU A 233 13.07 1.11 -3.50
CA GLU A 233 12.34 0.86 -2.26
C GLU A 233 13.26 0.27 -1.20
N LEU A 234 13.33 0.93 -0.05
CA LEU A 234 14.14 0.57 1.10
C LEU A 234 13.21 0.05 2.20
N ARG A 235 13.36 -1.21 2.58
CA ARG A 235 12.49 -1.86 3.57
C ARG A 235 13.27 -2.34 4.77
N ALA A 236 12.79 -2.00 5.95
CA ALA A 236 13.26 -2.52 7.22
C ALA A 236 12.12 -3.24 7.94
N TYR A 237 12.34 -4.50 8.28
CA TYR A 237 11.38 -5.36 8.95
C TYR A 237 11.80 -5.62 10.40
N LYS A 238 10.96 -6.36 11.12
CA LYS A 238 11.04 -6.60 12.57
C LYS A 238 12.44 -6.94 13.08
N ASN A 239 13.17 -7.86 12.46
CA ASN A 239 14.46 -8.29 12.99
C ASN A 239 15.51 -7.19 12.81
N HIS A 240 15.57 -6.55 11.64
CA HIS A 240 16.47 -5.42 11.45
C HIS A 240 16.13 -4.25 12.38
N LEU A 241 14.85 -3.89 12.49
CA LEU A 241 14.41 -2.81 13.34
C LEU A 241 14.74 -3.07 14.82
N LYS A 242 14.42 -4.25 15.34
CA LYS A 242 14.53 -4.54 16.77
C LYS A 242 15.92 -5.01 17.18
N GLU A 243 16.49 -5.96 16.44
CA GLU A 243 17.71 -6.65 16.86
C GLU A 243 18.97 -5.86 16.50
N ASP A 244 18.98 -5.19 15.36
CA ASP A 244 20.15 -4.45 14.89
C ASP A 244 20.13 -2.98 15.32
N TRP A 245 18.93 -2.39 15.46
CA TRP A 245 18.75 -0.96 15.69
C TRP A 245 17.99 -0.60 16.96
N ASP A 246 17.45 -1.56 17.71
CA ASP A 246 16.66 -1.31 18.92
C ASP A 246 15.54 -0.26 18.68
N VAL A 247 14.73 -0.50 17.65
CA VAL A 247 13.55 0.28 17.29
C VAL A 247 12.29 -0.50 17.66
N ALA A 248 11.61 -0.01 18.68
CA ALA A 248 10.26 -0.42 19.04
C ALA A 248 9.26 0.73 18.90
N THR A 249 9.65 1.94 19.30
CA THR A 249 8.75 3.09 19.42
C THR A 249 8.72 3.99 18.18
N TRP A 250 7.69 4.83 18.09
CA TRP A 250 7.60 5.87 17.06
C TRP A 250 8.79 6.82 17.09
N TRP A 251 9.19 7.23 18.29
CA TRP A 251 10.30 8.16 18.48
C TRP A 251 11.63 7.53 18.03
N GLN A 252 11.92 6.30 18.47
CA GLN A 252 13.12 5.57 18.04
C GLN A 252 13.15 5.38 16.53
N LEU A 253 12.00 5.06 15.92
CA LEU A 253 11.90 4.95 14.47
C LEU A 253 12.30 6.27 13.82
N GLN A 254 11.67 7.39 14.19
CA GLN A 254 11.92 8.70 13.57
C GLN A 254 13.37 9.15 13.71
N GLU A 255 13.98 8.91 14.87
CA GLU A 255 15.38 9.28 15.15
C GLU A 255 16.36 8.44 14.33
N LYS A 256 16.18 7.11 14.30
CA LYS A 256 17.15 6.17 13.72
C LYS A 256 16.96 5.92 12.22
N LEU A 257 15.82 6.30 11.65
CA LEU A 257 15.46 5.98 10.26
C LEU A 257 16.53 6.38 9.22
N PRO A 258 17.10 7.59 9.24
CA PRO A 258 18.13 7.96 8.26
C PRO A 258 19.35 7.04 8.35
N ALA A 259 19.78 6.67 9.57
CA ALA A 259 20.91 5.80 9.79
C ALA A 259 20.63 4.36 9.31
N ILE A 260 19.41 3.85 9.59
CA ILE A 260 18.94 2.53 9.12
C ILE A 260 19.04 2.43 7.60
N PHE A 261 18.48 3.40 6.87
CA PHE A 261 18.50 3.36 5.41
C PHE A 261 19.88 3.64 4.81
N ASN A 262 20.69 4.50 5.42
CA ASN A 262 22.07 4.71 4.96
C ASN A 262 22.94 3.46 5.17
N SER A 263 22.76 2.73 6.27
CA SER A 263 23.41 1.43 6.46
C SER A 263 22.98 0.44 5.38
N LEU A 264 21.67 0.31 5.13
CA LEU A 264 21.14 -0.56 4.08
C LEU A 264 21.74 -0.25 2.70
N LEU A 265 21.83 1.03 2.32
CA LEU A 265 22.46 1.46 1.06
C LEU A 265 23.98 1.26 1.02
N SER A 266 24.64 1.19 2.18
CA SER A 266 26.09 0.94 2.25
C SER A 266 26.39 -0.55 2.11
N ASP A 267 25.50 -1.37 2.62
CA ASP A 267 25.60 -2.83 2.64
C ASP A 267 25.26 -3.49 1.29
N ILE A 268 24.29 -2.91 0.58
CA ILE A 268 23.90 -3.30 -0.77
C ILE A 268 24.19 -2.09 -1.66
N ARG A 269 24.98 -2.24 -2.71
CA ARG A 269 25.36 -1.14 -3.61
C ARG A 269 24.93 -1.47 -5.03
N LEU A 270 24.22 -0.56 -5.69
CA LEU A 270 24.13 -0.57 -7.15
C LEU A 270 25.35 0.16 -7.71
N THR A 271 26.17 -0.54 -8.48
CA THR A 271 27.45 -0.04 -9.00
C THR A 271 27.37 0.25 -10.50
N ALA A 272 28.24 1.14 -11.00
CA ALA A 272 28.43 1.36 -12.42
C ALA A 272 29.63 0.54 -12.91
N PRO A 273 29.49 -0.28 -13.97
CA PRO A 273 30.59 -1.04 -14.54
C PRO A 273 31.81 -0.16 -14.83
N SER A 274 32.99 -0.72 -14.55
CA SER A 274 34.28 -0.08 -14.82
C SER A 274 35.23 -1.09 -15.46
N LEU A 275 36.44 -0.66 -15.83
CA LEU A 275 37.47 -1.54 -16.38
C LEU A 275 38.04 -2.52 -15.33
N ASP A 276 37.82 -2.30 -14.04
CA ASP A 276 38.24 -3.24 -13.00
C ASP A 276 37.37 -4.51 -13.07
N LEU A 277 37.97 -5.70 -13.05
CA LEU A 277 37.22 -6.97 -13.04
C LEU A 277 36.56 -7.24 -11.68
N ASN A 278 37.04 -6.60 -10.62
CA ASN A 278 36.49 -6.71 -9.29
C ASN A 278 35.34 -5.72 -9.07
N ARG A 279 34.11 -6.21 -9.23
CA ARG A 279 32.87 -5.45 -9.02
C ARG A 279 32.80 -4.70 -7.69
N SER A 280 33.43 -5.19 -6.62
CA SER A 280 33.40 -4.51 -5.32
C SER A 280 34.10 -3.14 -5.31
N ARG A 281 35.00 -2.91 -6.27
CA ARG A 281 35.73 -1.65 -6.47
C ARG A 281 35.06 -0.72 -7.47
N TRP A 282 33.97 -1.15 -8.11
CA TRP A 282 33.23 -0.31 -9.01
C TRP A 282 32.65 0.90 -8.28
N PRO A 283 32.59 2.07 -8.94
CA PRO A 283 31.96 3.25 -8.38
C PRO A 283 30.46 3.03 -8.18
N ASP A 284 29.85 3.79 -7.27
CA ASP A 284 28.40 3.80 -7.11
C ASP A 284 27.71 4.29 -8.40
N HIS A 285 26.63 3.62 -8.79
CA HIS A 285 25.81 4.05 -9.90
C HIS A 285 25.18 5.43 -9.59
N PRO A 286 25.01 6.33 -10.57
CA PRO A 286 24.42 7.66 -10.33
C PRO A 286 23.07 7.65 -9.59
N LEU A 287 22.22 6.65 -9.86
CA LEU A 287 20.99 6.40 -9.10
C LEU A 287 21.25 6.22 -7.60
N TRP A 288 22.27 5.45 -7.23
CA TRP A 288 22.61 5.17 -5.84
C TRP A 288 23.10 6.42 -5.11
N THR A 289 23.97 7.18 -5.77
CA THR A 289 24.46 8.48 -5.26
C THR A 289 23.30 9.45 -5.04
N ARG A 290 22.35 9.51 -5.99
CA ARG A 290 21.15 10.35 -5.85
C ARG A 290 20.29 9.90 -4.68
N VAL A 291 20.00 8.60 -4.55
CA VAL A 291 19.21 8.07 -3.43
C VAL A 291 19.83 8.45 -2.08
N ARG A 292 21.15 8.29 -1.91
CA ARG A 292 21.84 8.71 -0.66
C ARG A 292 21.66 10.20 -0.38
N SER A 293 21.82 11.05 -1.40
CA SER A 293 21.63 12.50 -1.25
C SER A 293 20.21 12.86 -0.81
N GLU A 294 19.20 12.17 -1.35
CA GLU A 294 17.80 12.41 -0.98
C GLU A 294 17.46 12.01 0.46
N LEU A 295 18.26 11.13 1.07
CA LEU A 295 18.11 10.68 2.46
C LEU A 295 18.78 11.59 3.50
N GLN A 296 19.54 12.60 3.10
CA GLN A 296 20.24 13.51 4.03
C GLN A 296 19.30 14.50 4.74
N GLY A 297 18.02 14.57 4.35
CA GLY A 297 17.02 15.44 4.98
C GLY A 297 16.26 14.80 6.14
N LYS A 298 15.34 15.58 6.74
CA LYS A 298 14.41 15.07 7.76
C LYS A 298 13.34 14.16 7.14
N LEU A 299 13.60 12.85 7.17
CA LEU A 299 12.71 11.85 6.57
C LEU A 299 11.32 11.79 7.24
N SER A 300 11.25 12.00 8.55
CA SER A 300 10.02 11.88 9.34
C SER A 300 8.93 12.91 9.00
N GLU A 301 9.33 14.06 8.43
CA GLU A 301 8.43 15.15 8.03
C GLU A 301 7.95 15.00 6.57
N MET A 302 8.43 14.00 5.84
CA MET A 302 8.11 13.84 4.41
C MET A 302 6.67 13.33 4.20
N LYS A 303 5.97 14.03 3.30
CA LYS A 303 4.66 13.66 2.78
C LYS A 303 4.52 14.14 1.33
N SER A 304 3.61 13.51 0.61
CA SER A 304 3.15 13.88 -0.72
C SER A 304 2.37 15.19 -0.67
N PHE A 305 2.39 15.91 -1.77
CA PHE A 305 1.59 17.12 -1.96
C PHE A 305 0.18 16.82 -2.48
N ALA A 306 -0.10 15.57 -2.86
CA ALA A 306 -1.46 15.14 -3.16
C ALA A 306 -2.31 15.16 -1.89
N THR A 307 -3.61 15.44 -2.05
CA THR A 307 -4.56 15.40 -0.93
C THR A 307 -5.29 14.06 -0.90
N GLU A 308 -5.73 13.65 0.28
CA GLU A 308 -6.58 12.46 0.43
C GLU A 308 -7.90 12.60 -0.32
N SER A 309 -8.46 13.81 -0.40
CA SER A 309 -9.67 14.08 -1.19
C SER A 309 -9.45 13.79 -2.67
N ALA A 310 -8.35 14.27 -3.26
CA ALA A 310 -8.05 14.05 -4.68
C ALA A 310 -7.86 12.56 -5.00
N ILE A 311 -7.20 11.80 -4.11
CA ILE A 311 -7.05 10.36 -4.29
C ILE A 311 -8.39 9.63 -4.09
N LYS A 312 -9.19 10.03 -3.10
CA LYS A 312 -10.50 9.43 -2.86
C LYS A 312 -11.45 9.67 -4.03
N GLU A 313 -11.49 10.89 -4.55
CA GLU A 313 -12.29 11.27 -5.73
C GLU A 313 -11.87 10.46 -6.97
N LEU A 314 -10.56 10.30 -7.21
CA LEU A 314 -10.05 9.45 -8.28
C LEU A 314 -10.52 8.00 -8.13
N LEU A 315 -10.30 7.39 -6.95
CA LEU A 315 -10.68 6.00 -6.70
C LEU A 315 -12.20 5.80 -6.80
N GLN A 316 -12.99 6.81 -6.43
CA GLN A 316 -14.44 6.79 -6.59
C GLN A 316 -14.84 6.85 -8.07
N ALA A 317 -14.25 7.76 -8.84
CA ALA A 317 -14.52 7.88 -10.28
C ALA A 317 -14.17 6.59 -11.04
N GLU A 318 -13.02 5.98 -10.74
CA GLU A 318 -12.63 4.70 -11.35
C GLU A 318 -13.59 3.56 -11.02
N ARG A 319 -14.07 3.53 -9.78
CA ARG A 319 -15.07 2.55 -9.37
C ARG A 319 -16.39 2.77 -10.10
N ASP A 320 -16.82 4.02 -10.25
CA ASP A 320 -18.04 4.36 -10.99
C ASP A 320 -17.92 3.94 -12.45
N ASP A 321 -16.78 4.18 -13.09
CA ASP A 321 -16.54 3.77 -14.47
C ASP A 321 -16.47 2.25 -14.65
N MET A 322 -15.84 1.54 -13.70
CA MET A 322 -15.87 0.08 -13.65
C MET A 322 -17.32 -0.45 -13.53
N LEU A 323 -18.13 0.15 -12.66
CA LEU A 323 -19.54 -0.24 -12.49
C LEU A 323 -20.35 0.05 -13.75
N LYS A 324 -20.17 1.20 -14.40
CA LYS A 324 -20.80 1.53 -15.68
C LYS A 324 -20.42 0.51 -16.77
N ALA A 325 -19.13 0.18 -16.88
CA ALA A 325 -18.65 -0.81 -17.85
C ALA A 325 -19.24 -2.19 -17.59
N GLN A 326 -19.35 -2.61 -16.32
CA GLN A 326 -20.01 -3.85 -15.95
C GLN A 326 -21.50 -3.85 -16.29
N ILE A 327 -22.22 -2.77 -15.98
CA ILE A 327 -23.63 -2.60 -16.35
C ILE A 327 -23.80 -2.70 -17.86
N ALA A 328 -22.98 -1.98 -18.63
CA ALA A 328 -23.01 -2.01 -20.09
C ALA A 328 -22.74 -3.42 -20.63
N GLY A 329 -21.73 -4.12 -20.12
CA GLY A 329 -21.42 -5.49 -20.50
C GLY A 329 -22.56 -6.48 -20.19
N CYS A 330 -23.17 -6.37 -19.00
CA CYS A 330 -24.32 -7.18 -18.63
C CYS A 330 -25.54 -6.90 -19.53
N LEU A 331 -25.80 -5.64 -19.87
CA LEU A 331 -26.88 -5.25 -20.79
C LEU A 331 -26.65 -5.81 -22.20
N ILE A 332 -25.42 -5.73 -22.71
CA ILE A 332 -25.05 -6.31 -24.01
C ILE A 332 -25.26 -7.83 -24.01
N ALA A 333 -24.81 -8.52 -22.96
CA ALA A 333 -24.99 -9.97 -22.84
C ALA A 333 -26.48 -10.36 -22.78
N LEU A 334 -27.30 -9.58 -22.05
CA LEU A 334 -28.74 -9.80 -21.99
C LEU A 334 -29.44 -9.53 -23.33
N ALA A 335 -29.03 -8.47 -24.04
CA ALA A 335 -29.51 -8.16 -25.38
C ALA A 335 -29.21 -9.30 -26.35
N ALA A 336 -27.98 -9.82 -26.34
CA ALA A 336 -27.57 -10.94 -27.16
C ALA A 336 -28.39 -12.21 -26.84
N ASN A 337 -28.61 -12.50 -25.56
CA ASN A 337 -29.45 -13.63 -25.14
C ASN A 337 -30.91 -13.49 -25.61
N ARG A 338 -31.41 -12.25 -25.69
CA ARG A 338 -32.73 -11.92 -26.23
C ARG A 338 -32.73 -11.73 -27.75
N LYS A 339 -31.62 -12.02 -28.44
CA LYS A 339 -31.43 -11.91 -29.90
C LYS A 339 -31.75 -10.50 -30.43
N ILE A 340 -31.38 -9.47 -29.66
CA ILE A 340 -31.55 -8.07 -30.06
C ILE A 340 -30.36 -7.67 -30.94
N GLU A 341 -30.65 -7.23 -32.16
CA GLU A 341 -29.67 -6.68 -33.09
C GLU A 341 -29.16 -5.31 -32.62
N PHE A 342 -27.96 -4.92 -33.09
CA PHE A 342 -27.30 -3.66 -32.68
C PHE A 342 -28.20 -2.42 -32.84
N VAL A 343 -28.95 -2.34 -33.93
CA VAL A 343 -29.91 -1.22 -34.19
C VAL A 343 -31.00 -1.10 -33.12
N GLY A 344 -31.36 -2.23 -32.48
CA GLY A 344 -32.36 -2.27 -31.41
C GLY A 344 -31.79 -2.04 -30.01
N LEU A 345 -30.45 -1.95 -29.87
CA LEU A 345 -29.80 -1.93 -28.56
C LEU A 345 -30.21 -0.71 -27.71
N SER A 346 -30.33 0.47 -28.31
CA SER A 346 -30.72 1.70 -27.60
C SER A 346 -32.16 1.64 -27.05
N ALA A 347 -33.09 1.05 -27.80
CA ALA A 347 -34.46 0.84 -27.33
C ALA A 347 -34.50 -0.23 -26.23
N PHE A 348 -33.73 -1.29 -26.40
CA PHE A 348 -33.60 -2.37 -25.43
C PHE A 348 -33.04 -1.89 -24.08
N THR A 349 -31.99 -1.07 -24.06
CA THR A 349 -31.38 -0.59 -22.82
C THR A 349 -32.33 0.27 -21.99
N ARG A 350 -33.14 1.12 -22.64
CA ARG A 350 -34.19 1.91 -21.94
C ARG A 350 -35.23 0.99 -21.30
N LYS A 351 -35.75 0.03 -22.06
CA LYS A 351 -36.70 -0.95 -21.54
C LYS A 351 -36.13 -1.78 -20.39
N ALA A 352 -34.87 -2.21 -20.50
CA ALA A 352 -34.20 -2.95 -19.43
C ALA A 352 -34.04 -2.11 -18.15
N ALA A 353 -33.78 -0.81 -18.28
CA ALA A 353 -33.72 0.10 -17.14
C ALA A 353 -35.09 0.24 -16.46
N GLU A 354 -36.18 0.34 -17.22
CA GLU A 354 -37.55 0.34 -16.69
C GLU A 354 -37.89 -0.98 -15.97
N GLU A 355 -37.51 -2.13 -16.55
CA GLU A 355 -37.66 -3.45 -15.92
C GLU A 355 -36.91 -3.51 -14.58
N ILE A 356 -35.66 -3.03 -14.53
CA ILE A 356 -34.85 -2.96 -13.30
C ILE A 356 -35.47 -2.02 -12.26
N GLU A 357 -35.99 -0.85 -12.68
CA GLU A 357 -36.66 0.09 -11.79
C GLU A 357 -37.91 -0.54 -11.16
N SER A 358 -38.71 -1.29 -11.95
CA SER A 358 -39.83 -2.06 -11.41
C SER A 358 -39.36 -3.06 -10.36
N MET A 359 -38.31 -3.85 -10.64
CA MET A 359 -37.78 -4.81 -9.68
C MET A 359 -37.33 -4.17 -8.35
N PHE A 360 -36.85 -2.93 -8.38
CA PHE A 360 -36.51 -2.20 -7.16
C PHE A 360 -37.73 -1.78 -6.36
N ARG A 361 -38.81 -1.36 -7.06
CA ARG A 361 -40.09 -0.98 -6.44
C ARG A 361 -40.87 -2.17 -5.89
N ASP A 362 -40.76 -3.33 -6.53
CA ASP A 362 -41.50 -4.54 -6.14
C ASP A 362 -40.98 -5.16 -4.83
N ASP A 363 -39.72 -4.92 -4.47
CA ASP A 363 -39.13 -5.33 -3.18
C ASP A 363 -38.24 -4.22 -2.59
N PRO A 364 -38.85 -3.15 -2.04
CA PRO A 364 -38.13 -1.98 -1.56
C PRO A 364 -37.25 -2.33 -0.36
N ALA A 365 -37.68 -3.24 0.52
CA ALA A 365 -36.93 -3.67 1.70
C ALA A 365 -35.64 -4.43 1.33
N LYS A 366 -35.68 -5.28 0.29
CA LYS A 366 -34.47 -5.92 -0.24
C LYS A 366 -33.56 -4.94 -0.94
N THR A 367 -34.12 -4.00 -1.70
CA THR A 367 -33.35 -2.96 -2.40
C THR A 367 -32.61 -2.06 -1.41
N GLU A 368 -33.30 -1.54 -0.40
CA GLU A 368 -32.72 -0.71 0.65
C GLU A 368 -31.60 -1.45 1.40
N ARG A 369 -31.83 -2.72 1.77
CA ARG A 369 -30.82 -3.57 2.40
C ARG A 369 -29.58 -3.77 1.51
N LYS A 370 -29.75 -4.03 0.21
CA LYS A 370 -28.63 -4.18 -0.73
C LYS A 370 -27.88 -2.87 -0.95
N LEU A 371 -28.60 -1.75 -0.99
CA LEU A 371 -28.01 -0.42 -1.10
C LEU A 371 -27.19 -0.07 0.15
N ALA A 372 -27.72 -0.34 1.35
CA ALA A 372 -27.01 -0.13 2.62
C ALA A 372 -25.72 -0.98 2.68
N LEU A 373 -25.78 -2.26 2.30
CA LEU A 373 -24.60 -3.12 2.18
C LEU A 373 -23.57 -2.59 1.18
N SER A 374 -24.02 -1.94 0.11
CA SER A 374 -23.14 -1.39 -0.94
C SER A 374 -22.51 -0.06 -0.51
N LYS A 375 -23.24 0.77 0.25
CA LYS A 375 -22.71 2.01 0.85
C LYS A 375 -21.56 1.73 1.82
N GLY A 376 -21.63 0.64 2.58
CA GLY A 376 -20.52 0.24 3.45
C GLY A 376 -19.21 -0.07 2.71
N LYS A 377 -19.24 -0.28 1.39
CA LYS A 377 -18.04 -0.48 0.56
C LYS A 377 -17.40 0.83 0.07
N LEU A 378 -18.06 1.97 0.27
CA LEU A 378 -17.63 3.30 -0.22
C LEU A 378 -16.92 4.13 0.87
N THR A 379 -17.17 3.79 2.13
CA THR A 379 -16.48 4.31 3.32
C THR A 379 -15.32 3.43 3.67
#